data_AF-A0AAE7H6H8-F1
#
_entry.id   AF-A0AAE7H6H8-F1
#
_cell.length_a   1.000
_cell.length_b   1.000
_cell.length_c   1.000
_cell.angle_alpha   90.00
_cell.angle_beta   90.00
_cell.angle_gamma   90.00
#
_symmetry.space_group_name_H-M   'P 1'
#
loop_
_entity.id
_entity.type
_entity.pdbx_description
1 polymer ?
#
loop_
_entity_poly.entity_id
_entity_poly.type
_entity_poly.pdbx_seq_one_letter_code
_entity_poly.pdbx_strand_id
1 'polypeptide(L)'
;MKDASTSSDAVEESGPTLHRGLQNRHIQLIALGGAIGTGLFLGIGPAIQMAGPAVLLGYAVAGIVAFLIMRQLGEMVVEEPVSGSFAHFAYKYWGPFAGFLSGWNYWVMFVLVGMAELTAAGIYMQYWLPDVPTWIWAAVFFIIINAVNLVNVRLYGEAEFWFALIKVLAIIGMIGFGLWMLFGGHGGSKAGIDNLWKYGGFFATGWHGLIMSLAVIMFSFGGLELIGITAAEAHNPEKSIPKAVNQVVYRILLFYIGSLVVLLALYPWVEIKSDSSPFVMIFHNLDSNVVASALNFVILVASLSVYNSGVYSNSRMLFGLSVQGNAPKFLARVSKRGVPVNSLMLSGIITSLVVLLNYLLPQSALGLLMALVVATLLLNWIMICLAHLKFRAAQRRKGRESKFKALLSPGSNYFCIAFLGLILVLMCTIDGMRLSAILLPVWILFLFVAFKTLRRPA
;
A
#
# COMPACT_ATOMS: atom_id res chain seq x y z
N MET A 1 -51.86 -25.71 9.17
CA MET A 1 -51.34 -24.34 9.37
C MET A 1 -49.94 -24.49 9.96
N LYS A 2 -48.94 -23.89 9.30
CA LYS A 2 -47.48 -24.04 9.50
C LYS A 2 -46.85 -25.31 8.90
N ASP A 3 -45.74 -25.29 8.17
CA ASP A 3 -44.98 -24.23 7.49
C ASP A 3 -44.12 -24.96 6.45
N ALA A 4 -44.21 -24.56 5.18
CA ALA A 4 -43.32 -25.02 4.13
C ALA A 4 -42.02 -24.22 4.21
N SER A 5 -40.95 -24.84 4.68
CA SER A 5 -39.60 -24.28 4.56
C SER A 5 -38.98 -24.80 3.26
N THR A 6 -39.08 -23.98 2.22
CA THR A 6 -38.33 -24.12 0.97
C THR A 6 -36.83 -24.04 1.28
N SER A 7 -36.14 -25.15 1.10
CA SER A 7 -34.70 -25.22 0.97
C SER A 7 -34.27 -24.31 -0.18
N SER A 8 -33.57 -23.22 0.14
CA SER A 8 -32.88 -22.42 -0.88
C SER A 8 -31.73 -23.25 -1.42
N ASP A 9 -31.89 -23.75 -2.64
CA ASP A 9 -30.81 -24.34 -3.42
C ASP A 9 -29.67 -23.33 -3.55
N ALA A 10 -28.61 -23.56 -2.79
CA ALA A 10 -27.33 -22.91 -2.99
C ALA A 10 -26.79 -23.44 -4.33
N VAL A 11 -26.70 -22.56 -5.32
CA VAL A 11 -25.96 -22.82 -6.55
C VAL A 11 -24.50 -23.11 -6.15
N GLU A 12 -24.12 -24.39 -6.18
CA GLU A 12 -22.71 -24.80 -6.09
C GLU A 12 -21.96 -24.25 -7.30
N GLU A 13 -21.19 -23.17 -7.10
CA GLU A 13 -20.15 -22.76 -8.04
C GLU A 13 -19.07 -23.86 -8.09
N SER A 14 -19.18 -24.73 -9.09
CA SER A 14 -18.23 -25.80 -9.44
C SER A 14 -16.95 -25.24 -10.06
N GLY A 15 -16.22 -24.44 -9.28
CA GLY A 15 -14.86 -23.94 -9.59
C GLY A 15 -13.86 -24.32 -8.49
N PRO A 16 -12.54 -24.29 -8.76
CA PRO A 16 -11.53 -24.50 -7.72
C PRO A 16 -11.68 -23.46 -6.60
N THR A 17 -12.10 -23.89 -5.42
CA THR A 17 -12.37 -23.03 -4.27
C THR A 17 -11.13 -22.88 -3.37
N LEU A 18 -10.80 -21.64 -3.00
CA LEU A 18 -9.75 -21.34 -2.04
C LEU A 18 -10.25 -21.67 -0.62
N HIS A 19 -9.41 -22.27 0.24
CA HIS A 19 -9.76 -22.49 1.64
C HIS A 19 -9.86 -21.14 2.39
N ARG A 20 -11.03 -20.85 2.94
CA ARG A 20 -11.28 -19.70 3.83
C ARG A 20 -10.65 -19.97 5.20
N GLY A 21 -9.51 -19.35 5.50
CA GLY A 21 -8.71 -19.64 6.70
C GLY A 21 -8.45 -18.44 7.63
N LEU A 22 -8.91 -17.24 7.28
CA LEU A 22 -8.68 -16.02 8.07
C LEU A 22 -9.86 -15.73 8.99
N GLN A 23 -9.55 -15.40 10.25
CA GLN A 23 -10.54 -14.96 11.23
C GLN A 23 -10.75 -13.44 11.12
N ASN A 24 -11.89 -12.92 11.60
CA ASN A 24 -12.19 -11.47 11.59
C ASN A 24 -11.08 -10.60 12.21
N ARG A 25 -10.37 -11.12 13.24
CA ARG A 25 -9.23 -10.42 13.85
C ARG A 25 -8.05 -10.27 12.89
N HIS A 26 -7.78 -11.30 12.07
CA HIS A 26 -6.71 -11.27 11.07
C HIS A 26 -7.06 -10.25 9.98
N ILE A 27 -8.32 -10.18 9.56
CA ILE A 27 -8.77 -9.24 8.52
C ILE A 27 -8.57 -7.78 8.94
N GLN A 28 -8.99 -7.42 10.16
CA GLN A 28 -8.84 -6.05 10.65
C GLN A 28 -7.38 -5.62 10.75
N LEU A 29 -6.50 -6.55 11.13
CA LEU A 29 -5.07 -6.28 11.29
C LEU A 29 -4.29 -6.34 9.99
N ILE A 30 -4.65 -7.19 9.03
CA ILE A 30 -4.12 -7.15 7.65
C ILE A 30 -4.45 -5.79 7.03
N ALA A 31 -5.71 -5.35 7.17
CA ALA A 31 -6.13 -4.05 6.69
C ALA A 31 -5.41 -2.89 7.41
N LEU A 32 -4.93 -3.08 8.64
CA LEU A 32 -4.24 -2.06 9.44
C LEU A 32 -2.72 -2.07 9.24
N GLY A 33 -2.12 -3.24 9.06
CA GLY A 33 -0.68 -3.47 8.89
C GLY A 33 -0.20 -3.31 7.44
N GLY A 34 -1.06 -3.54 6.45
CA GLY A 34 -0.72 -3.41 5.03
C GLY A 34 -0.52 -1.97 4.54
N ALA A 35 -0.97 -0.97 5.32
CA ALA A 35 -0.82 0.45 5.01
C ALA A 35 0.30 1.14 5.82
N ILE A 36 1.03 0.38 6.65
CA ILE A 36 2.15 0.86 7.46
C ILE A 36 3.38 0.05 7.09
N GLY A 37 4.24 0.65 6.29
CA GLY A 37 5.43 0.01 5.73
C GLY A 37 6.54 1.02 5.45
N THR A 38 7.41 0.66 4.51
CA THR A 38 8.59 1.46 4.14
C THR A 38 8.26 2.87 3.68
N GLY A 39 7.05 3.09 3.16
CA GLY A 39 6.64 4.42 2.73
C GLY A 39 6.53 5.44 3.85
N LEU A 40 6.22 5.05 5.08
CA LEU A 40 6.29 5.93 6.24
C LEU A 40 7.73 6.08 6.74
N PHE A 41 8.47 4.98 6.84
CA PHE A 41 9.74 4.98 7.58
C PHE A 41 10.97 5.35 6.75
N LEU A 42 11.07 4.92 5.49
CA LEU A 42 12.15 5.28 4.56
C LEU A 42 11.71 6.33 3.55
N GLY A 43 10.51 6.18 2.98
CA GLY A 43 10.01 7.04 1.91
C GLY A 43 9.84 8.51 2.33
N ILE A 44 9.85 8.78 3.63
CA ILE A 44 9.65 10.11 4.19
C ILE A 44 10.89 10.99 4.18
N GLY A 45 12.09 10.41 4.16
CA GLY A 45 13.35 11.17 4.15
C GLY A 45 13.43 12.14 2.96
N PRO A 46 13.28 11.65 1.70
CA PRO A 46 13.23 12.52 0.53
C PRO A 46 12.09 13.54 0.59
N ALA A 47 10.91 13.17 1.10
CA ALA A 47 9.78 14.09 1.22
C ALA A 47 10.07 15.25 2.20
N ILE A 48 10.72 14.96 3.33
CA ILE A 48 11.16 15.97 4.31
C ILE A 48 12.21 16.89 3.68
N GLN A 49 13.19 16.35 2.93
CA GLN A 49 14.18 17.20 2.26
C GLN A 49 13.55 18.13 1.22
N MET A 50 12.51 17.69 0.52
CA MET A 50 11.81 18.49 -0.48
C MET A 50 10.91 19.57 0.13
N ALA A 51 10.16 19.25 1.19
CA ALA A 51 9.14 20.14 1.75
C ALA A 51 9.49 20.81 3.08
N GLY A 52 10.55 20.36 3.75
CA GLY A 52 10.82 20.74 5.13
C GLY A 52 9.64 20.42 6.05
N PRO A 53 9.32 21.28 7.03
CA PRO A 53 8.19 21.08 7.94
C PRO A 53 6.83 21.02 7.25
N ALA A 54 6.68 21.68 6.09
CA ALA A 54 5.46 21.65 5.29
C ALA A 54 5.08 20.24 4.80
N VAL A 55 5.99 19.26 4.90
CA VAL A 55 5.68 17.84 4.64
C VAL A 55 4.46 17.36 5.43
N LEU A 56 4.21 17.90 6.63
CA LEU A 56 3.03 17.63 7.45
C LEU A 56 1.73 17.99 6.71
N LEU A 57 1.70 19.16 6.07
CA LEU A 57 0.57 19.58 5.24
C LEU A 57 0.45 18.69 4.00
N GLY A 58 1.58 18.28 3.40
CA GLY A 58 1.59 17.35 2.28
C GLY A 58 0.93 16.00 2.61
N TYR A 59 1.28 15.40 3.75
CA TYR A 59 0.64 14.17 4.24
C TYR A 59 -0.84 14.38 4.59
N ALA A 60 -1.21 15.53 5.14
CA ALA A 60 -2.61 15.84 5.42
C ALA A 60 -3.44 15.91 4.13
N VAL A 61 -2.95 16.62 3.11
CA VAL A 61 -3.63 16.76 1.81
C VAL A 61 -3.72 15.41 1.09
N ALA A 62 -2.59 14.70 0.96
CA ALA A 62 -2.56 13.37 0.33
C ALA A 62 -3.47 12.38 1.09
N GLY A 63 -3.48 12.46 2.42
CA GLY A 63 -4.33 11.64 3.27
C GLY A 63 -5.82 11.92 3.10
N ILE A 64 -6.23 13.18 2.93
CA ILE A 64 -7.63 13.52 2.61
C ILE A 64 -8.04 12.91 1.27
N VAL A 65 -7.20 13.02 0.24
CA VAL A 65 -7.48 12.44 -1.09
C VAL A 65 -7.57 10.92 -1.00
N ALA A 66 -6.61 10.27 -0.33
CA ALA A 66 -6.61 8.83 -0.10
C ALA A 66 -7.89 8.37 0.64
N PHE A 67 -8.30 9.11 1.67
CA PHE A 67 -9.55 8.84 2.40
C PHE A 67 -10.79 8.94 1.51
N LEU A 68 -10.87 9.97 0.65
CA LEU A 68 -11.99 10.11 -0.29
C LEU A 68 -12.06 8.93 -1.27
N ILE A 69 -10.91 8.46 -1.78
CA ILE A 69 -10.82 7.29 -2.68
C ILE A 69 -11.24 6.02 -1.93
N MET A 70 -10.78 5.83 -0.69
CA MET A 70 -11.22 4.70 0.14
C MET A 70 -12.72 4.76 0.46
N ARG A 71 -13.29 5.96 0.57
CA ARG A 71 -14.73 6.15 0.69
C ARG A 71 -15.50 5.73 -0.57
N GLN A 72 -14.98 6.07 -1.75
CA GLN A 72 -15.55 5.64 -3.04
C GLN A 72 -15.47 4.12 -3.20
N LEU A 73 -14.33 3.52 -2.88
CA LEU A 73 -14.18 2.06 -2.87
C LEU A 73 -15.13 1.41 -1.87
N GLY A 74 -15.18 1.91 -0.64
CA GLY A 74 -16.04 1.35 0.40
C GLY A 74 -17.53 1.41 0.05
N GLU A 75 -18.01 2.46 -0.64
CA GLU A 75 -19.40 2.51 -1.14
C GLU A 75 -19.71 1.34 -2.07
N MET A 76 -18.83 1.05 -3.03
CA MET A 76 -19.03 -0.07 -3.96
C MET A 76 -18.99 -1.42 -3.24
N VAL A 77 -18.01 -1.60 -2.35
CA VAL A 77 -17.74 -2.88 -1.70
C VAL A 77 -18.80 -3.22 -0.64
N VAL A 78 -19.39 -2.22 0.04
CA VAL A 78 -20.51 -2.46 0.97
C VAL A 78 -21.75 -2.95 0.22
N GLU A 79 -22.01 -2.42 -0.97
CA GLU A 79 -23.18 -2.79 -1.77
C GLU A 79 -22.99 -4.15 -2.46
N GLU A 80 -21.77 -4.45 -2.91
CA GLU A 80 -21.45 -5.71 -3.58
C GLU A 80 -20.13 -6.30 -3.03
N PRO A 81 -20.16 -7.02 -1.89
CA PRO A 81 -18.95 -7.58 -1.28
C PRO A 81 -18.42 -8.77 -2.09
N VAL A 82 -17.45 -8.51 -2.96
CA VAL A 82 -16.85 -9.50 -3.89
C VAL A 82 -15.32 -9.50 -3.82
N SER A 83 -14.69 -10.68 -3.91
CA SER A 83 -13.24 -10.85 -3.66
C SER A 83 -12.34 -10.19 -4.70
N GLY A 84 -12.87 -9.88 -5.89
CA GLY A 84 -12.15 -9.20 -6.96
C GLY A 84 -12.03 -7.67 -6.79
N SER A 85 -12.64 -7.10 -5.75
CA SER A 85 -12.58 -5.68 -5.39
C SER A 85 -12.80 -4.73 -6.59
N PHE A 86 -12.03 -3.65 -6.69
CA PHE A 86 -12.13 -2.63 -7.75
C PHE A 86 -11.92 -3.17 -9.17
N ALA A 87 -11.16 -4.26 -9.37
CA ALA A 87 -11.04 -4.88 -10.69
C ALA A 87 -12.38 -5.49 -11.15
N HIS A 88 -13.13 -6.11 -10.23
CA HIS A 88 -14.49 -6.56 -10.49
C HIS A 88 -15.44 -5.40 -10.81
N PHE A 89 -15.37 -4.31 -10.03
CA PHE A 89 -16.20 -3.13 -10.29
C PHE A 89 -15.90 -2.48 -11.64
N ALA A 90 -14.62 -2.36 -12.00
CA ALA A 90 -14.21 -1.88 -13.32
C ALA A 90 -14.74 -2.81 -14.45
N TYR A 91 -14.65 -4.13 -14.27
CA TYR A 91 -15.20 -5.09 -15.22
C TYR A 91 -16.71 -4.93 -15.42
N LYS A 92 -17.46 -4.91 -14.31
CA LYS A 92 -18.93 -4.95 -14.30
C LYS A 92 -19.56 -3.65 -14.76
N TYR A 93 -19.02 -2.50 -14.34
CA TYR A 93 -19.66 -1.18 -14.55
C TYR A 93 -19.05 -0.37 -15.69
N TRP A 94 -17.80 -0.63 -16.06
CA TRP A 94 -17.12 0.11 -17.13
C TRP A 94 -16.87 -0.77 -18.36
N GLY A 95 -16.36 -1.98 -18.16
CA GLY A 95 -16.32 -2.99 -19.21
C GLY A 95 -15.10 -3.91 -19.13
N PRO A 96 -15.00 -4.88 -20.06
CA PRO A 96 -14.05 -5.97 -19.90
C PRO A 96 -12.58 -5.56 -19.90
N PHE A 97 -12.20 -4.58 -20.74
CA PHE A 97 -10.84 -4.06 -20.75
C PHE A 97 -10.49 -3.33 -19.45
N ALA A 98 -11.43 -2.55 -18.88
CA ALA A 98 -11.21 -1.86 -17.62
C ALA A 98 -10.95 -2.83 -16.47
N GLY A 99 -11.68 -3.95 -16.43
CA GLY A 99 -11.41 -5.03 -15.47
C GLY A 99 -10.03 -5.67 -15.66
N PHE A 100 -9.66 -5.98 -16.91
CA PHE A 100 -8.35 -6.55 -17.26
C PHE A 100 -7.20 -5.61 -16.86
N LEU A 101 -7.31 -4.32 -17.22
CA LEU A 101 -6.33 -3.29 -16.90
C LEU A 101 -6.14 -3.14 -15.39
N SER A 102 -7.24 -2.99 -14.64
CA SER A 102 -7.18 -2.85 -13.18
C SER A 102 -6.53 -4.07 -12.51
N GLY A 103 -6.90 -5.28 -12.91
CA GLY A 103 -6.36 -6.50 -12.28
C GLY A 103 -4.87 -6.71 -12.56
N TRP A 104 -4.43 -6.56 -13.81
CA TRP A 104 -3.01 -6.71 -14.16
C TRP A 104 -2.15 -5.58 -13.59
N ASN A 105 -2.65 -4.34 -13.63
CA ASN A 105 -1.94 -3.21 -13.03
C ASN A 105 -1.76 -3.39 -11.51
N TYR A 106 -2.78 -3.90 -10.82
CA TYR A 106 -2.67 -4.15 -9.40
C TYR A 106 -1.69 -5.27 -9.04
N TRP A 107 -1.70 -6.36 -9.81
CA TRP A 107 -0.73 -7.43 -9.62
C TRP A 107 0.71 -6.93 -9.84
N VAL A 108 0.98 -6.17 -10.90
CA VAL A 108 2.31 -5.57 -11.13
C VAL A 108 2.67 -4.60 -10.02
N MET A 109 1.75 -3.73 -9.59
CA MET A 109 1.98 -2.79 -8.49
C MET A 109 2.47 -3.52 -7.24
N PHE A 110 1.84 -4.63 -6.84
CA PHE A 110 2.27 -5.37 -5.66
C PHE A 110 3.55 -6.18 -5.85
N VAL A 111 3.85 -6.63 -7.08
CA VAL A 111 5.19 -7.16 -7.38
C VAL A 111 6.23 -6.08 -7.12
N LEU A 112 6.03 -4.87 -7.64
CA LEU A 112 6.93 -3.73 -7.45
C LEU A 112 7.03 -3.31 -5.97
N VAL A 113 5.92 -3.29 -5.23
CA VAL A 113 5.92 -3.07 -3.78
C VAL A 113 6.79 -4.13 -3.10
N GLY A 114 6.59 -5.41 -3.43
CA GLY A 114 7.40 -6.48 -2.84
C GLY A 114 8.90 -6.32 -3.12
N MET A 115 9.28 -5.87 -4.32
CA MET A 115 10.66 -5.53 -4.64
C MET A 115 11.16 -4.34 -3.79
N ALA A 116 10.36 -3.28 -3.64
CA ALA A 116 10.73 -2.12 -2.84
C ALA A 116 10.94 -2.49 -1.36
N GLU A 117 10.05 -3.31 -0.81
CA GLU A 117 10.11 -3.82 0.56
C GLU A 117 11.34 -4.71 0.79
N LEU A 118 11.68 -5.60 -0.14
CA LEU A 118 12.90 -6.42 -0.03
C LEU A 118 14.18 -5.58 -0.11
N THR A 119 14.18 -4.54 -0.95
CA THR A 119 15.28 -3.58 -1.04
C THR A 119 15.46 -2.82 0.28
N ALA A 120 14.35 -2.32 0.83
CA ALA A 120 14.33 -1.63 2.10
C ALA A 120 14.77 -2.52 3.28
N ALA A 121 14.32 -3.78 3.32
CA ALA A 121 14.78 -4.77 4.29
C ALA A 121 16.30 -4.93 4.25
N GLY A 122 16.92 -4.88 3.07
CA GLY A 122 18.37 -4.85 2.91
C GLY A 122 19.01 -3.61 3.52
N ILE A 123 18.45 -2.42 3.30
CA ILE A 123 18.92 -1.15 3.87
C ILE A 123 18.82 -1.17 5.41
N TYR A 124 17.72 -1.69 5.97
CA TYR A 124 17.60 -1.82 7.43
C TYR A 124 18.61 -2.80 8.02
N MET A 125 18.95 -3.88 7.31
CA MET A 125 19.98 -4.80 7.78
C MET A 125 21.38 -4.18 7.78
N GLN A 126 21.67 -3.24 6.86
CA GLN A 126 22.94 -2.51 6.83
C GLN A 126 23.15 -1.62 8.07
N TYR A 127 22.10 -1.27 8.81
CA TYR A 127 22.26 -0.61 10.11
C TYR A 127 23.08 -1.44 11.10
N TRP A 128 22.87 -2.76 11.15
CA TRP A 128 23.64 -3.67 12.02
C TRP A 128 24.85 -4.27 11.33
N LEU A 129 24.76 -4.53 10.01
CA LEU A 129 25.77 -5.22 9.22
C LEU A 129 26.08 -4.42 7.94
N PRO A 130 26.76 -3.27 8.07
CA PRO A 130 26.97 -2.31 6.97
C PRO A 130 27.80 -2.88 5.81
N ASP A 131 28.72 -3.80 6.11
CA ASP A 131 29.61 -4.42 5.11
C ASP A 131 28.89 -5.44 4.23
N VAL A 132 27.68 -5.86 4.59
CA VAL A 132 26.89 -6.84 3.84
C VAL A 132 26.04 -6.10 2.79
N PRO A 133 26.21 -6.38 1.49
CA PRO A 133 25.41 -5.75 0.44
C PRO A 133 23.90 -6.01 0.55
N THR A 134 23.10 -5.02 0.18
CA THR A 134 21.62 -5.08 0.23
C THR A 134 21.02 -6.26 -0.53
N TRP A 135 21.61 -6.66 -1.66
CA TRP A 135 21.10 -7.76 -2.49
C TRP A 135 21.13 -9.12 -1.78
N ILE A 136 22.09 -9.34 -0.87
CA ILE A 136 22.19 -10.58 -0.10
C ILE A 136 20.99 -10.68 0.84
N TRP A 137 20.72 -9.62 1.59
CA TRP A 137 19.57 -9.54 2.49
C TRP A 137 18.25 -9.65 1.73
N ALA A 138 18.12 -8.96 0.61
CA ALA A 138 16.94 -9.08 -0.26
C ALA A 138 16.71 -10.53 -0.71
N ALA A 139 17.77 -11.26 -1.09
CA ALA A 139 17.68 -12.67 -1.47
C ALA A 139 17.29 -13.59 -0.30
N VAL A 140 17.90 -13.39 0.87
CA VAL A 140 17.61 -14.16 2.09
C VAL A 140 16.14 -14.01 2.48
N PHE A 141 15.65 -12.77 2.61
CA PHE A 141 14.26 -12.53 2.97
C PHE A 141 13.28 -12.96 1.89
N PHE A 142 13.65 -12.82 0.62
CA PHE A 142 12.86 -13.35 -0.50
C PHE A 142 12.63 -14.86 -0.35
N ILE A 143 13.68 -15.64 -0.10
CA ILE A 143 13.59 -17.09 0.06
C ILE A 143 12.74 -17.45 1.27
N ILE A 144 13.01 -16.83 2.43
CA ILE A 144 12.30 -17.11 3.69
C ILE A 144 10.79 -16.88 3.54
N ILE A 145 10.38 -15.70 3.06
CA ILE A 145 8.96 -15.34 3.00
C ILE A 145 8.21 -16.16 1.94
N ASN A 146 8.82 -16.44 0.78
CA ASN A 146 8.18 -17.30 -0.22
C ASN A 146 8.05 -18.75 0.28
N ALA A 147 9.05 -19.27 1.01
CA ALA A 147 8.98 -20.59 1.62
C ALA A 147 7.83 -20.68 2.64
N VAL A 148 7.67 -19.67 3.50
CA VAL A 148 6.54 -19.59 4.45
C VAL A 148 5.19 -19.62 3.74
N ASN A 149 5.05 -18.85 2.64
CA ASN A 149 3.81 -18.77 1.87
C ASN A 149 3.46 -20.07 1.11
N LEU A 150 4.45 -20.94 0.85
CA LEU A 150 4.23 -22.26 0.26
C LEU A 150 3.69 -23.30 1.27
N VAL A 151 3.95 -23.12 2.56
CA VAL A 151 3.69 -24.15 3.58
C VAL A 151 2.25 -24.08 4.11
N ASN A 152 1.78 -22.92 4.60
CA ASN A 152 0.47 -22.82 5.26
C ASN A 152 -0.10 -21.40 5.30
N VAL A 153 -1.32 -21.23 4.77
CA VAL A 153 -2.08 -19.97 4.76
C VAL A 153 -2.51 -19.50 6.17
N ARG A 154 -2.64 -20.43 7.14
CA ARG A 154 -2.94 -20.06 8.54
C ARG A 154 -1.74 -19.45 9.26
N LEU A 155 -0.53 -19.90 8.93
CA LEU A 155 0.71 -19.35 9.48
C LEU A 155 0.90 -17.88 9.05
N TYR A 156 0.47 -17.54 7.84
CA TYR A 156 0.41 -16.15 7.35
C TYR A 156 -0.47 -15.25 8.24
N GLY A 157 -1.70 -15.69 8.54
CA GLY A 157 -2.66 -14.86 9.30
C GLY A 157 -2.21 -14.56 10.73
N GLU A 158 -1.60 -15.53 11.39
CA GLU A 158 -1.04 -15.36 12.74
C GLU A 158 0.25 -14.51 12.72
N ALA A 159 1.16 -14.71 11.76
CA ALA A 159 2.35 -13.87 11.63
C ALA A 159 1.97 -12.39 11.41
N GLU A 160 1.00 -12.14 10.54
CA GLU A 160 0.55 -10.79 10.23
C GLU A 160 -0.17 -10.11 11.40
N PHE A 161 -0.89 -10.88 12.23
CA PHE A 161 -1.45 -10.38 13.49
C PHE A 161 -0.36 -9.81 14.40
N TRP A 162 0.69 -10.59 14.64
CA TRP A 162 1.80 -10.16 15.51
C TRP A 162 2.60 -9.01 14.89
N PHE A 163 2.86 -9.05 13.59
CA PHE A 163 3.55 -7.97 12.90
C PHE A 163 2.78 -6.66 12.98
N ALA A 164 1.47 -6.66 12.73
CA ALA A 164 0.64 -5.47 12.85
C ALA A 164 0.63 -4.92 14.29
N LEU A 165 0.57 -5.80 15.31
CA LEU A 165 0.61 -5.37 16.72
C LEU A 165 1.95 -4.69 17.06
N ILE A 166 3.07 -5.30 16.68
CA ILE A 166 4.42 -4.75 16.90
C ILE A 166 4.55 -3.37 16.25
N LYS A 167 4.08 -3.20 15.00
CA LYS A 167 4.09 -1.92 14.28
C LYS A 167 3.37 -0.81 15.05
N VAL A 168 2.14 -1.08 15.49
CA VAL A 168 1.30 -0.09 16.18
C VAL A 168 1.91 0.30 17.52
N LEU A 169 2.32 -0.68 18.33
CA LEU A 169 2.93 -0.44 19.63
C LEU A 169 4.23 0.35 19.51
N ALA A 170 5.04 0.05 18.50
CA ALA A 170 6.29 0.76 18.27
C ALA A 170 6.08 2.22 17.88
N ILE A 171 5.10 2.54 17.03
CA ILE A 171 4.82 3.95 16.68
C ILE A 171 4.28 4.71 17.90
N ILE A 172 3.36 4.10 18.67
CA ILE A 172 2.84 4.73 19.89
C ILE A 172 3.97 4.94 20.91
N GLY A 173 4.82 3.93 21.11
CA GLY A 173 5.96 4.00 22.02
C GLY A 173 6.96 5.06 21.59
N MET A 174 7.27 5.15 20.30
CA MET A 174 8.14 6.17 19.72
C MET A 174 7.58 7.59 19.91
N ILE A 175 6.28 7.80 19.63
CA ILE A 175 5.62 9.09 19.87
C ILE A 175 5.69 9.45 21.36
N GLY A 176 5.33 8.52 22.24
CA GLY A 176 5.37 8.74 23.69
C GLY A 176 6.77 9.05 24.21
N PHE A 177 7.77 8.28 23.78
CA PHE A 177 9.17 8.49 24.13
C PHE A 177 9.70 9.82 23.59
N GLY A 178 9.36 10.16 22.34
CA GLY A 178 9.75 11.44 21.75
C GLY A 178 9.12 12.64 22.45
N LEU A 179 7.84 12.56 22.84
CA LEU A 179 7.20 13.60 23.66
C LEU A 179 7.85 13.71 25.04
N TRP A 180 8.20 12.59 25.67
CA TRP A 180 8.93 12.58 26.93
C TRP A 180 10.32 13.24 26.80
N MET A 181 11.06 13.00 25.71
CA MET A 181 12.33 13.68 25.45
C MET A 181 12.15 15.19 25.22
N LEU A 182 11.12 15.58 24.46
CA LEU A 182 10.81 16.99 24.16
C LEU A 182 10.46 17.78 25.42
N PHE A 183 9.54 17.27 26.25
CA PHE A 183 9.05 18.00 27.42
C PHE A 183 9.86 17.75 28.69
N GLY A 184 10.59 16.64 28.77
CA GLY A 184 11.46 16.30 29.89
C GLY A 184 12.84 16.93 29.82
N GLY A 185 13.19 17.63 28.74
CA GLY A 185 14.52 18.23 28.55
C GLY A 185 15.63 17.21 28.25
N HIS A 186 15.27 15.96 27.93
CA HIS A 186 16.21 14.89 27.61
C HIS A 186 16.50 14.76 26.10
N GLY A 187 15.88 15.61 25.26
CA GLY A 187 16.06 15.66 23.81
C GLY A 187 17.37 16.30 23.32
N GLY A 188 18.21 16.80 24.23
CA GLY A 188 19.39 17.58 23.87
C GLY A 188 19.06 19.00 23.39
N SER A 189 20.09 19.79 23.09
CA SER A 189 19.95 21.21 22.74
C SER A 189 19.26 21.48 21.40
N LYS A 190 19.19 20.46 20.53
CA LYS A 190 18.54 20.55 19.23
C LYS A 190 17.05 20.25 19.28
N ALA A 191 16.54 19.61 20.33
CA ALA A 191 15.14 19.25 20.42
C ALA A 191 14.29 20.45 20.88
N GLY A 192 13.24 20.75 20.14
CA GLY A 192 12.34 21.87 20.43
C GLY A 192 11.20 21.95 19.43
N ILE A 193 9.99 22.27 19.91
CA ILE A 193 8.82 22.44 19.04
C ILE A 193 9.07 23.53 17.99
N ASP A 194 9.91 24.52 18.32
CA ASP A 194 10.33 25.57 17.42
C ASP A 194 11.04 25.04 16.16
N ASN A 195 11.60 23.84 16.15
CA ASN A 195 12.19 23.22 14.95
C ASN A 195 11.22 23.15 13.76
N LEU A 196 9.90 23.14 14.00
CA LEU A 196 8.86 23.19 12.97
C LEU A 196 8.84 24.49 12.17
N TRP A 197 9.50 25.56 12.65
CA TRP A 197 9.57 26.84 11.96
C TRP A 197 10.92 27.58 12.09
N LYS A 198 11.83 27.13 12.94
CA LYS A 198 13.13 27.77 13.20
C LYS A 198 14.05 27.77 12.00
N TYR A 199 14.07 26.69 11.22
CA TYR A 199 14.98 26.50 10.09
C TYR A 199 14.31 26.91 8.78
N GLY A 200 14.03 28.21 8.62
CA GLY A 200 13.46 28.79 7.39
C GLY A 200 11.93 28.92 7.37
N GLY A 201 11.25 28.75 8.50
CA GLY A 201 9.79 28.77 8.58
C GLY A 201 9.14 27.42 8.28
N PHE A 202 7.81 27.37 8.36
CA PHE A 202 7.06 26.13 8.05
C PHE A 202 7.18 25.76 6.57
N PHE A 203 7.15 26.75 5.68
CA PHE A 203 7.36 26.61 4.23
C PHE A 203 8.83 26.90 3.86
N ALA A 204 9.77 26.21 4.49
CA ALA A 204 11.20 26.49 4.34
C ALA A 204 11.73 26.35 2.91
N THR A 205 11.13 25.46 2.10
CA THR A 205 11.44 25.27 0.67
C THR A 205 10.41 25.92 -0.25
N GLY A 206 9.54 26.77 0.31
CA GLY A 206 8.41 27.40 -0.38
C GLY A 206 7.28 26.43 -0.77
N TRP A 207 6.23 26.97 -1.40
CA TRP A 207 5.10 26.18 -1.89
C TRP A 207 5.51 25.17 -2.96
N HIS A 208 6.54 25.48 -3.74
CA HIS A 208 7.03 24.58 -4.78
C HIS A 208 7.58 23.28 -4.18
N GLY A 209 8.40 23.35 -3.12
CA GLY A 209 8.93 22.15 -2.45
C GLY A 209 7.84 21.25 -1.89
N LEU A 210 6.81 21.85 -1.27
CA LEU A 210 5.61 21.12 -0.82
C LEU A 210 4.87 20.43 -1.97
N ILE A 211 4.61 21.15 -3.07
CA ILE A 211 3.88 20.59 -4.21
C ILE A 211 4.67 19.42 -4.80
N MET A 212 5.97 19.58 -4.98
CA MET A 212 6.84 18.53 -5.52
C MET A 212 6.92 17.31 -4.60
N SER A 213 6.92 17.50 -3.27
CA SER A 213 6.96 16.38 -2.32
C SER A 213 5.69 15.52 -2.36
N LEU A 214 4.55 16.06 -2.82
CA LEU A 214 3.30 15.29 -2.89
C LEU A 214 3.46 14.01 -3.72
N ALA A 215 4.27 14.03 -4.78
CA ALA A 215 4.51 12.85 -5.59
C ALA A 215 5.23 11.73 -4.83
N VAL A 216 6.21 12.07 -3.99
CA VAL A 216 6.93 11.12 -3.13
C VAL A 216 6.01 10.59 -2.02
N ILE A 217 5.25 11.49 -1.41
CA ILE A 217 4.31 11.18 -0.31
C ILE A 217 3.26 10.15 -0.72
N MET A 218 2.85 10.11 -2.00
CA MET A 218 1.86 9.14 -2.48
C MET A 218 2.26 7.68 -2.22
N PHE A 219 3.55 7.36 -2.25
CA PHE A 219 4.02 6.00 -1.98
C PHE A 219 3.61 5.53 -0.57
N SER A 220 3.61 6.43 0.40
CA SER A 220 3.25 6.13 1.79
C SER A 220 1.80 5.67 1.95
N PHE A 221 0.90 6.01 1.03
CA PHE A 221 -0.52 5.64 1.11
C PHE A 221 -0.88 4.38 0.33
N GLY A 222 0.10 3.74 -0.32
CA GLY A 222 -0.09 2.46 -0.99
C GLY A 222 -0.61 1.38 -0.03
N GLY A 223 -1.47 0.50 -0.52
CA GLY A 223 -2.00 -0.61 0.25
C GLY A 223 -3.27 -0.31 1.07
N LEU A 224 -3.76 0.93 1.09
CA LEU A 224 -5.08 1.23 1.68
C LEU A 224 -6.21 0.45 0.98
N GLU A 225 -6.08 0.20 -0.32
CA GLU A 225 -7.05 -0.56 -1.11
C GLU A 225 -7.14 -2.06 -0.75
N LEU A 226 -6.23 -2.61 0.07
CA LEU A 226 -6.35 -3.97 0.63
C LEU A 226 -7.67 -4.19 1.39
N ILE A 227 -8.26 -3.12 1.93
CA ILE A 227 -9.60 -3.15 2.55
C ILE A 227 -10.64 -3.71 1.56
N GLY A 228 -10.54 -3.34 0.28
CA GLY A 228 -11.49 -3.78 -0.73
C GLY A 228 -11.39 -5.26 -1.09
N ILE A 229 -10.24 -5.91 -0.85
CA ILE A 229 -10.03 -7.34 -1.15
C ILE A 229 -10.46 -8.20 0.03
N THR A 230 -10.11 -7.76 1.23
CA THR A 230 -10.46 -8.47 2.47
C THR A 230 -11.96 -8.36 2.81
N ALA A 231 -12.67 -7.44 2.17
CA ALA A 231 -14.11 -7.26 2.32
C ALA A 231 -14.96 -8.50 2.00
N ALA A 232 -14.57 -9.30 1.00
CA ALA A 232 -15.30 -10.52 0.64
C ALA A 232 -15.13 -11.64 1.67
N GLU A 233 -14.17 -11.50 2.58
CA GLU A 233 -13.91 -12.42 3.68
C GLU A 233 -14.51 -11.91 5.00
N ALA A 234 -15.06 -10.69 5.03
CA ALA A 234 -15.63 -10.09 6.23
C ALA A 234 -16.98 -10.73 6.57
N HIS A 235 -17.16 -11.14 7.83
CA HIS A 235 -18.42 -11.74 8.30
C HIS A 235 -19.61 -10.77 8.28
N ASN A 236 -19.36 -9.45 8.43
CA ASN A 236 -20.40 -8.43 8.33
C ASN A 236 -19.88 -7.22 7.54
N PRO A 237 -19.82 -7.31 6.19
CA PRO A 237 -19.26 -6.27 5.33
C PRO A 237 -19.90 -4.90 5.56
N GLU A 238 -21.22 -4.86 5.80
CA GLU A 238 -22.00 -3.63 5.99
C GLU A 238 -21.57 -2.82 7.22
N LYS A 239 -21.01 -3.45 8.26
CA LYS A 239 -20.50 -2.76 9.45
C LYS A 239 -18.98 -2.67 9.45
N SER A 240 -18.30 -3.74 9.04
CA SER A 240 -16.85 -3.85 9.11
C SER A 240 -16.14 -2.95 8.10
N ILE A 241 -16.64 -2.84 6.87
CA ILE A 241 -16.01 -2.01 5.83
C ILE A 241 -16.13 -0.52 6.16
N PRO A 242 -17.32 0.03 6.49
CA PRO A 242 -17.42 1.44 6.87
C PRO A 242 -16.51 1.81 8.04
N LYS A 243 -16.41 0.92 9.05
CA LYS A 243 -15.51 1.12 10.19
C LYS A 243 -14.05 1.16 9.73
N ALA A 244 -13.60 0.21 8.91
CA ALA A 244 -12.22 0.17 8.42
C ALA A 244 -11.86 1.40 7.57
N VAL A 245 -12.76 1.83 6.68
CA VAL A 245 -12.59 3.02 5.85
C VAL A 245 -12.55 4.29 6.70
N ASN A 246 -13.45 4.46 7.67
CA ASN A 246 -13.41 5.61 8.59
C ASN A 246 -12.15 5.61 9.46
N GLN A 247 -11.65 4.42 9.82
CA GLN A 247 -10.43 4.29 10.62
C GLN A 247 -9.18 4.77 9.89
N VAL A 248 -9.17 4.85 8.55
CA VAL A 248 -8.05 5.40 7.77
C VAL A 248 -7.67 6.80 8.25
N VAL A 249 -8.64 7.66 8.61
CA VAL A 249 -8.35 9.02 9.10
C VAL A 249 -7.50 8.99 10.37
N TYR A 250 -7.86 8.14 11.34
CA TYR A 250 -7.08 8.02 12.59
C TYR A 250 -5.68 7.47 12.34
N ARG A 251 -5.53 6.57 11.35
CA ARG A 251 -4.22 6.06 10.94
C ARG A 251 -3.36 7.17 10.34
N ILE A 252 -3.94 8.04 9.53
CA ILE A 252 -3.26 9.19 8.94
C ILE A 252 -2.81 10.16 10.04
N LEU A 253 -3.73 10.53 10.93
CA LEU A 253 -3.43 11.47 12.01
C LEU A 253 -2.39 10.92 12.99
N LEU A 254 -2.49 9.65 13.40
CA LEU A 254 -1.57 9.09 14.39
C LEU A 254 -0.22 8.72 13.77
N PHE A 255 -0.23 7.90 12.71
CA PHE A 255 1.01 7.29 12.19
C PHE A 255 1.80 8.22 11.28
N TYR A 256 1.13 9.13 10.58
CA TYR A 256 1.83 10.07 9.69
C TYR A 256 2.01 11.41 10.38
N ILE A 257 0.91 12.09 10.74
CA ILE A 257 1.02 13.45 11.29
C ILE A 257 1.65 13.45 12.69
N GLY A 258 1.14 12.63 13.61
CA GLY A 258 1.62 12.60 14.99
C GLY A 258 3.08 12.18 15.12
N SER A 259 3.48 11.12 14.41
CA SER A 259 4.87 10.65 14.41
C SER A 259 5.83 11.69 13.80
N LEU A 260 5.44 12.34 12.69
CA LEU A 260 6.26 13.35 12.03
C LEU A 260 6.39 14.64 12.83
N VAL A 261 5.32 15.08 13.50
CA VAL A 261 5.39 16.28 14.35
C VAL A 261 6.43 16.06 15.45
N VAL A 262 6.39 14.91 16.12
CA VAL A 262 7.37 14.56 17.15
C VAL A 262 8.78 14.47 16.55
N LEU A 263 8.91 13.80 15.41
CA LEU A 263 10.19 13.63 14.72
C LEU A 263 10.84 14.97 14.35
N LEU A 264 10.08 15.87 13.71
CA LEU A 264 10.56 17.17 13.26
C LEU A 264 10.74 18.16 14.42
N ALA A 265 10.04 17.98 15.53
CA ALA A 265 10.30 18.72 16.76
C ALA A 265 11.59 18.25 17.44
N LEU A 266 11.89 16.94 17.42
CA LEU A 266 13.09 16.40 18.04
C LEU A 266 14.37 16.76 17.30
N TYR A 267 14.32 16.85 15.96
CA TYR A 267 15.53 17.02 15.16
C TYR A 267 15.34 17.98 13.99
N PRO A 268 16.31 18.86 13.71
CA PRO A 268 16.25 19.80 12.60
C PRO A 268 16.05 19.10 11.25
N TRP A 269 15.04 19.54 10.49
CA TRP A 269 14.72 18.94 9.19
C TRP A 269 15.87 19.01 8.18
N VAL A 270 16.72 20.05 8.29
CA VAL A 270 17.90 20.28 7.44
C VAL A 270 19.01 19.23 7.62
N GLU A 271 19.01 18.50 8.74
CA GLU A 271 20.00 17.46 9.03
C GLU A 271 19.50 16.05 8.67
N ILE A 272 18.24 15.92 8.22
CA ILE A 272 17.65 14.64 7.85
C ILE A 272 18.17 14.19 6.49
N LYS A 273 18.88 13.06 6.47
CA LYS A 273 19.33 12.37 5.25
C LYS A 273 18.24 11.49 4.62
N SER A 274 18.39 11.20 3.34
CA SER A 274 17.44 10.42 2.53
C SER A 274 17.84 8.96 2.30
N ASP A 275 19.03 8.56 2.76
CA ASP A 275 19.65 7.24 2.55
C ASP A 275 19.29 6.20 3.62
N SER A 276 18.68 6.64 4.72
CA SER A 276 18.33 5.83 5.88
C SER A 276 17.00 6.30 6.46
N SER A 277 16.40 5.50 7.35
CA SER A 277 15.13 5.86 7.99
C SER A 277 15.33 7.05 8.93
N PRO A 278 14.64 8.20 8.72
CA PRO A 278 14.72 9.34 9.63
C PRO A 278 14.34 8.98 11.07
N PHE A 279 13.43 8.02 11.22
CA PHE A 279 13.02 7.50 12.52
C PHE A 279 14.14 6.77 13.25
N VAL A 280 15.04 6.07 12.56
CA VAL A 280 16.18 5.40 13.20
C VAL A 280 17.31 6.39 13.41
N MET A 281 17.61 7.20 12.40
CA MET A 281 18.67 8.19 12.39
C MET A 281 18.57 9.16 13.57
N ILE A 282 17.38 9.67 13.85
CA ILE A 282 17.21 10.70 14.88
C ILE A 282 17.51 10.13 16.27
N PHE A 283 17.00 8.95 16.62
CA PHE A 283 17.30 8.35 17.91
C PHE A 283 18.75 7.87 18.03
N HIS A 284 19.38 7.48 16.92
CA HIS A 284 20.81 7.18 16.89
C HIS A 284 21.64 8.45 17.17
N ASN A 285 21.28 9.56 16.53
CA ASN A 285 21.98 10.86 16.71
C ASN A 285 21.70 11.53 18.06
N LEU A 286 20.68 11.08 18.79
CA LEU A 286 20.38 11.47 20.17
C LEU A 286 21.03 10.52 21.20
N ASP A 287 22.04 9.75 20.79
CA ASP A 287 22.77 8.75 21.60
C ASP A 287 21.88 7.64 22.20
N SER A 288 20.68 7.44 21.64
CA SER A 288 19.74 6.41 22.08
C SER A 288 19.83 5.17 21.19
N ASN A 289 21.03 4.58 21.12
CA ASN A 289 21.34 3.45 20.21
C ASN A 289 20.45 2.22 20.44
N VAL A 290 20.02 1.98 21.68
CA VAL A 290 19.08 0.89 22.01
C VAL A 290 17.71 1.15 21.37
N VAL A 291 17.21 2.39 21.46
CA VAL A 291 15.92 2.78 20.87
C VAL A 291 16.02 2.76 19.35
N ALA A 292 17.11 3.31 18.78
CA ALA A 292 17.36 3.28 17.34
C ALA A 292 17.40 1.84 16.80
N SER A 293 18.12 0.93 17.47
CA SER A 293 18.18 -0.48 17.10
C SER A 293 16.82 -1.18 17.20
N ALA A 294 16.07 -0.94 18.29
CA ALA A 294 14.73 -1.49 18.46
C ALA A 294 13.75 -0.99 17.38
N LEU A 295 13.81 0.30 17.05
CA LEU A 295 13.01 0.88 15.97
C LEU A 295 13.40 0.29 14.61
N ASN A 296 14.69 0.16 14.33
CA ASN A 296 15.15 -0.46 13.08
C ASN A 296 14.65 -1.90 12.94
N PHE A 297 14.63 -2.68 14.03
CA PHE A 297 14.03 -4.01 14.06
C PHE A 297 12.52 -4.00 13.77
N VAL A 298 11.77 -3.11 14.43
CA VAL A 298 10.34 -2.95 14.16
C VAL A 298 10.10 -2.62 12.70
N ILE A 299 10.89 -1.70 12.13
CA ILE A 299 10.71 -1.24 10.75
C ILE A 299 11.07 -2.35 9.75
N LEU A 300 12.10 -3.14 10.03
CA LEU A 300 12.40 -4.35 9.26
C LEU A 300 11.22 -5.33 9.27
N VAL A 301 10.68 -5.63 10.47
CA VAL A 301 9.49 -6.48 10.61
C VAL A 301 8.29 -5.89 9.86
N ALA A 302 8.11 -4.56 9.92
CA ALA A 302 7.07 -3.85 9.20
C ALA A 302 7.16 -4.08 7.68
N SER A 303 8.38 -4.00 7.15
CA SER A 303 8.68 -4.18 5.74
C SER A 303 8.45 -5.61 5.26
N LEU A 304 8.97 -6.59 6.01
CA LEU A 304 8.77 -8.01 5.71
C LEU A 304 7.30 -8.42 5.78
N SER A 305 6.54 -7.81 6.68
CA SER A 305 5.08 -7.98 6.78
C SER A 305 4.36 -7.45 5.53
N VAL A 306 4.69 -6.25 5.04
CA VAL A 306 4.10 -5.73 3.79
C VAL A 306 4.45 -6.65 2.61
N TYR A 307 5.71 -7.10 2.52
CA TYR A 307 6.10 -8.04 1.47
C TYR A 307 5.30 -9.35 1.54
N ASN A 308 5.15 -9.92 2.74
CA ASN A 308 4.38 -11.13 2.97
C ASN A 308 2.89 -10.96 2.56
N SER A 309 2.25 -9.85 2.90
CA SER A 309 0.90 -9.51 2.41
C SER A 309 0.82 -9.32 0.90
N GLY A 310 1.87 -8.75 0.29
CA GLY A 310 1.99 -8.61 -1.17
C GLY A 310 2.05 -9.96 -1.87
N VAL A 311 2.86 -10.90 -1.37
CA VAL A 311 2.96 -12.28 -1.89
C VAL A 311 1.61 -13.00 -1.80
N TYR A 312 0.93 -12.87 -0.66
CA TYR A 312 -0.41 -13.42 -0.45
C TYR A 312 -1.45 -12.83 -1.43
N SER A 313 -1.42 -11.52 -1.65
CA SER A 313 -2.37 -10.80 -2.50
C SER A 313 -2.14 -11.05 -3.98
N ASN A 314 -0.88 -11.06 -4.42
CA ASN A 314 -0.49 -11.30 -5.81
C ASN A 314 -0.90 -12.69 -6.28
N SER A 315 -0.63 -13.71 -5.48
CA SER A 315 -0.97 -15.09 -5.83
C SER A 315 -2.49 -15.27 -6.05
N ARG A 316 -3.32 -14.58 -5.25
CA ARG A 316 -4.79 -14.57 -5.37
C ARG A 316 -5.31 -13.71 -6.50
N MET A 317 -4.75 -12.53 -6.72
CA MET A 317 -5.14 -11.65 -7.82
C MET A 317 -4.89 -12.35 -9.17
N LEU A 318 -3.70 -12.93 -9.33
CA LEU A 318 -3.32 -13.64 -10.54
C LEU A 318 -4.14 -14.93 -10.75
N PHE A 319 -4.43 -15.66 -9.67
CA PHE A 319 -5.38 -16.76 -9.71
C PHE A 319 -6.78 -16.29 -10.15
N GLY A 320 -7.30 -15.20 -9.57
CA GLY A 320 -8.61 -14.63 -9.92
C GLY A 320 -8.70 -14.19 -11.39
N LEU A 321 -7.64 -13.56 -11.91
CA LEU A 321 -7.53 -13.23 -13.33
C LEU A 321 -7.58 -14.47 -14.23
N SER A 322 -6.93 -15.56 -13.81
CA SER A 322 -6.93 -16.80 -14.59
C SER A 322 -8.29 -17.52 -14.60
N VAL A 323 -9.02 -17.51 -13.48
CA VAL A 323 -10.38 -18.04 -13.40
C VAL A 323 -11.35 -17.26 -14.29
N GLN A 324 -11.15 -15.95 -14.42
CA GLN A 324 -11.95 -15.07 -15.29
C GLN A 324 -11.56 -15.16 -16.79
N GLY A 325 -10.60 -16.02 -17.16
CA GLY A 325 -10.10 -16.12 -18.53
C GLY A 325 -9.24 -14.93 -18.98
N ASN A 326 -8.82 -14.07 -18.04
CA ASN A 326 -7.98 -12.90 -18.29
C ASN A 326 -6.48 -13.17 -18.05
N ALA A 327 -6.11 -14.41 -17.72
CA ALA A 327 -4.73 -14.90 -17.61
C ALA A 327 -4.65 -16.40 -18.00
N PRO A 328 -3.45 -16.94 -18.31
CA PRO A 328 -3.29 -18.34 -18.71
C PRO A 328 -3.91 -19.37 -17.74
N LYS A 329 -4.61 -20.38 -18.29
CA LYS A 329 -5.36 -21.39 -17.51
C LYS A 329 -4.53 -22.16 -16.48
N PHE A 330 -3.22 -22.33 -16.70
CA PHE A 330 -2.36 -23.06 -15.76
C PHE A 330 -2.22 -22.35 -14.40
N LEU A 331 -2.46 -21.03 -14.35
CA LEU A 331 -2.46 -20.23 -13.12
C LEU A 331 -3.69 -20.47 -12.23
N ALA A 332 -4.75 -21.08 -12.79
CA ALA A 332 -5.97 -21.45 -12.06
C ALA A 332 -5.82 -22.77 -11.29
N ARG A 333 -4.65 -23.41 -11.30
CA ARG A 333 -4.40 -24.66 -10.57
C ARG A 333 -4.10 -24.36 -9.10
N VAL A 334 -4.83 -25.03 -8.20
CA VAL A 334 -4.62 -24.99 -6.74
C VAL A 334 -3.99 -26.29 -6.26
N SER A 335 -3.12 -26.21 -5.24
CA SER A 335 -2.58 -27.39 -4.56
C SER A 335 -3.63 -28.03 -3.66
N LYS A 336 -3.36 -29.26 -3.15
CA LYS A 336 -4.19 -29.94 -2.14
C LYS A 336 -4.39 -29.11 -0.85
N ARG A 337 -3.55 -28.10 -0.61
CA ARG A 337 -3.61 -27.18 0.54
C ARG A 337 -4.38 -25.88 0.21
N GLY A 338 -4.98 -25.77 -0.98
CA GLY A 338 -5.73 -24.58 -1.43
C GLY A 338 -4.84 -23.39 -1.79
N VAL A 339 -3.57 -23.61 -2.13
CA VAL A 339 -2.61 -22.55 -2.51
C VAL A 339 -2.42 -22.54 -4.03
N PRO A 340 -2.55 -21.39 -4.72
CA PRO A 340 -2.29 -21.27 -6.15
C PRO A 340 -0.78 -21.21 -6.44
N VAL A 341 -0.10 -22.36 -6.37
CA VAL A 341 1.37 -22.47 -6.41
C VAL A 341 1.96 -21.89 -7.70
N ASN A 342 1.29 -22.08 -8.85
CA ASN A 342 1.77 -21.54 -10.13
C ASN A 342 1.77 -20.01 -10.16
N SER A 343 0.72 -19.39 -9.62
CA SER A 343 0.61 -17.94 -9.50
C SER A 343 1.64 -17.37 -8.52
N LEU A 344 1.87 -18.09 -7.42
CA LEU A 344 2.92 -17.75 -6.45
C LEU A 344 4.32 -17.81 -7.08
N MET A 345 4.64 -18.90 -7.79
CA MET A 345 5.93 -19.09 -8.44
C MET A 345 6.18 -18.06 -9.53
N LEU A 346 5.21 -17.77 -10.39
CA LEU A 346 5.37 -16.74 -11.43
C LEU A 346 5.61 -15.36 -10.81
N SER A 347 4.83 -15.00 -9.80
CA SER A 347 5.02 -13.74 -9.07
C SER A 347 6.39 -13.71 -8.38
N GLY A 348 6.81 -14.81 -7.76
CA GLY A 348 8.10 -14.94 -7.09
C GLY A 348 9.29 -14.83 -8.05
N ILE A 349 9.24 -15.47 -9.23
CA ILE A 349 10.29 -15.36 -10.24
C ILE A 349 10.46 -13.93 -10.72
N ILE A 350 9.36 -13.20 -10.89
CA ILE A 350 9.45 -11.80 -11.31
C ILE A 350 9.97 -10.95 -10.16
N THR A 351 9.46 -11.14 -8.95
CA THR A 351 9.96 -10.44 -7.75
C THR A 351 11.44 -10.70 -7.50
N SER A 352 11.97 -11.90 -7.78
CA SER A 352 13.39 -12.22 -7.54
C SER A 352 14.36 -11.38 -8.39
N LEU A 353 13.88 -10.76 -9.47
CA LEU A 353 14.64 -9.77 -10.23
C LEU A 353 15.11 -8.59 -9.36
N VAL A 354 14.48 -8.34 -8.21
CA VAL A 354 14.95 -7.38 -7.22
C VAL A 354 16.36 -7.66 -6.72
N VAL A 355 16.75 -8.94 -6.63
CA VAL A 355 18.10 -9.33 -6.19
C VAL A 355 19.12 -8.85 -7.21
N LEU A 356 18.84 -9.08 -8.50
CA LEU A 356 19.67 -8.57 -9.59
C LEU A 356 19.66 -7.04 -9.64
N LEU A 357 18.50 -6.41 -9.46
CA LEU A 357 18.39 -4.94 -9.43
C LEU A 357 19.22 -4.33 -8.30
N ASN A 358 19.20 -4.90 -7.10
CA ASN A 358 20.01 -4.45 -5.97
C ASN A 358 21.50 -4.71 -6.17
N TYR A 359 21.85 -5.77 -6.90
CA TYR A 359 23.25 -6.05 -7.24
C TYR A 359 23.79 -5.03 -8.25
N LEU A 360 23.01 -4.70 -9.29
CA LEU A 360 23.42 -3.80 -10.37
C LEU A 360 23.30 -2.31 -10.01
N LEU A 361 22.27 -1.94 -9.24
CA LEU A 361 21.90 -0.54 -8.95
C LEU A 361 21.60 -0.32 -7.46
N PRO A 362 22.51 -0.64 -6.53
CA PRO A 362 22.22 -0.67 -5.09
C PRO A 362 21.70 0.66 -4.52
N GLN A 363 22.18 1.81 -5.02
CA GLN A 363 21.76 3.13 -4.53
C GLN A 363 20.46 3.64 -5.16
N SER A 364 20.15 3.24 -6.40
CA SER A 364 19.01 3.76 -7.16
C SER A 364 17.81 2.81 -7.20
N ALA A 365 18.01 1.53 -6.86
CA ALA A 365 16.98 0.50 -6.92
C ALA A 365 15.72 0.89 -6.13
N LEU A 366 15.88 1.33 -4.88
CA LEU A 366 14.73 1.71 -4.04
C LEU A 366 13.93 2.86 -4.67
N GLY A 367 14.60 3.95 -5.05
CA GLY A 367 13.95 5.13 -5.64
C GLY A 367 13.20 4.80 -6.93
N LEU A 368 13.81 4.00 -7.82
CA LEU A 368 13.18 3.54 -9.06
C LEU A 368 11.93 2.71 -8.77
N LEU A 369 12.04 1.74 -7.86
CA LEU A 369 10.92 0.86 -7.48
C LEU A 369 9.78 1.65 -6.85
N MET A 370 10.08 2.55 -5.91
CA MET A 370 9.08 3.44 -5.31
C MET A 370 8.38 4.30 -6.38
N ALA A 371 9.12 4.86 -7.33
CA ALA A 371 8.54 5.65 -8.41
C ALA A 371 7.60 4.82 -9.32
N LEU A 372 7.98 3.58 -9.65
CA LEU A 372 7.13 2.65 -10.43
C LEU A 372 5.87 2.25 -9.64
N VAL A 373 6.00 2.03 -8.32
CA VAL A 373 4.86 1.78 -7.44
C VAL A 373 3.92 2.98 -7.45
N VAL A 374 4.41 4.21 -7.30
CA VAL A 374 3.55 5.40 -7.35
C VAL A 374 2.82 5.49 -8.69
N ALA A 375 3.51 5.30 -9.82
CA ALA A 375 2.87 5.38 -11.14
C ALA A 375 1.71 4.37 -11.28
N THR A 376 1.93 3.12 -10.87
CA THR A 376 0.91 2.07 -10.92
C THR A 376 -0.19 2.26 -9.88
N LEU A 377 0.12 2.81 -8.70
CA LEU A 377 -0.84 3.20 -7.67
C LEU A 377 -1.79 4.29 -8.15
N LEU A 378 -1.27 5.35 -8.79
CA LEU A 378 -2.08 6.42 -9.38
C LEU A 378 -3.09 5.86 -10.38
N LEU A 379 -2.65 4.94 -11.26
CA LEU A 379 -3.54 4.29 -12.20
C LEU A 379 -4.64 3.48 -11.50
N ASN A 380 -4.32 2.69 -10.47
CA ASN A 380 -5.33 1.96 -9.70
C ASN A 380 -6.36 2.90 -9.06
N TRP A 381 -5.90 3.99 -8.47
CA TRP A 381 -6.79 4.95 -7.80
C TRP A 381 -7.66 5.72 -8.80
N ILE A 382 -7.14 6.08 -9.96
CA ILE A 382 -7.95 6.63 -11.08
C ILE A 382 -9.01 5.61 -11.50
N MET A 383 -8.65 4.33 -11.65
CA MET A 383 -9.60 3.27 -12.00
C MET A 383 -10.70 3.10 -10.94
N ILE A 384 -10.38 3.24 -9.65
CA ILE A 384 -11.37 3.22 -8.55
C ILE A 384 -12.35 4.39 -8.70
N CYS A 385 -11.86 5.63 -8.89
CA CYS A 385 -12.72 6.80 -9.06
C CYS A 385 -13.66 6.66 -10.27
N LEU A 386 -13.13 6.18 -11.40
CA LEU A 386 -13.90 5.99 -12.63
C LEU A 386 -14.93 4.85 -12.50
N ALA A 387 -14.53 3.72 -11.90
CA ALA A 387 -15.45 2.61 -11.61
C ALA A 387 -16.58 3.07 -10.68
N HIS A 388 -16.28 3.88 -9.67
CA HIS A 388 -17.28 4.41 -8.75
C HIS A 388 -18.28 5.37 -9.43
N LEU A 389 -17.83 6.24 -10.33
CA LEU A 389 -18.73 7.08 -11.13
C LEU A 389 -19.70 6.23 -11.96
N LYS A 390 -19.20 5.15 -12.59
CA LYS A 390 -20.02 4.22 -13.38
C LYS A 390 -20.96 3.40 -12.50
N PHE A 391 -20.49 2.93 -11.34
CA PHE A 391 -21.29 2.24 -10.34
C PHE A 391 -22.48 3.10 -9.89
N ARG A 392 -22.24 4.35 -9.50
CA ARG A 392 -23.32 5.26 -9.07
C ARG A 392 -24.30 5.57 -10.19
N ALA A 393 -23.82 5.75 -11.42
CA ALA A 393 -24.71 5.93 -12.57
C ALA A 393 -25.62 4.71 -12.76
N ALA A 394 -25.10 3.49 -12.59
CA ALA A 394 -25.88 2.27 -12.67
C ALA A 394 -26.88 2.11 -11.49
N GLN A 395 -26.50 2.46 -10.26
CA GLN A 395 -27.42 2.40 -9.11
C GLN A 395 -28.55 3.44 -9.22
N ARG A 396 -28.26 4.66 -9.69
CA ARG A 396 -29.29 5.67 -9.96
C ARG A 396 -30.32 5.19 -10.99
N ARG A 397 -29.87 4.51 -12.06
CA ARG A 397 -30.78 3.91 -13.05
C ARG A 397 -31.68 2.82 -12.46
N LYS A 398 -31.25 2.17 -11.37
CA LYS A 398 -32.02 1.15 -10.64
C LYS A 398 -32.87 1.73 -9.51
N GLY A 399 -32.84 3.05 -9.28
CA GLY A 399 -33.54 3.69 -8.16
C GLY A 399 -33.02 3.25 -6.78
N ARG A 400 -31.79 2.74 -6.68
CA ARG A 400 -31.21 2.26 -5.43
C ARG A 400 -30.27 3.31 -4.83
N GLU A 401 -30.39 3.52 -3.52
CA GLU A 401 -29.44 4.30 -2.75
C GLU A 401 -28.46 3.39 -2.00
N SER A 402 -27.17 3.70 -2.07
CA SER A 402 -26.14 2.96 -1.34
C SER A 402 -26.30 3.15 0.17
N LYS A 403 -26.17 2.05 0.92
CA LYS A 403 -26.23 2.06 2.40
C LYS A 403 -25.09 2.87 3.03
N PHE A 404 -23.93 2.89 2.38
CA PHE A 404 -22.75 3.63 2.78
C PHE A 404 -22.33 4.56 1.65
N LYS A 405 -22.48 5.88 1.86
CA LYS A 405 -22.29 6.89 0.81
C LYS A 405 -20.88 7.48 0.86
N ALA A 406 -20.24 7.57 -0.31
CA ALA A 406 -19.05 8.37 -0.54
C ALA A 406 -19.38 9.85 -0.37
N LEU A 407 -18.48 10.56 0.29
CA LEU A 407 -18.64 11.97 0.62
C LEU A 407 -18.51 12.83 -0.65
N LEU A 408 -19.37 13.84 -0.78
CA LEU A 408 -19.32 14.86 -1.85
C LEU A 408 -19.31 14.29 -3.28
N SER A 409 -19.79 13.06 -3.49
CA SER A 409 -19.83 12.42 -4.82
C SER A 409 -20.99 12.97 -5.67
N PRO A 410 -20.77 13.34 -6.96
CA PRO A 410 -19.63 12.98 -7.79
C PRO A 410 -18.42 13.93 -7.71
N GLY A 411 -18.54 15.12 -7.11
CA GLY A 411 -17.48 16.14 -7.03
C GLY A 411 -16.16 15.61 -6.46
N SER A 412 -16.22 14.78 -5.41
CA SER A 412 -15.04 14.14 -4.83
C SER A 412 -14.29 13.23 -5.82
N ASN A 413 -14.96 12.57 -6.76
CA ASN A 413 -14.29 11.74 -7.77
C ASN A 413 -13.47 12.61 -8.72
N TYR A 414 -14.07 13.69 -9.23
CA TYR A 414 -13.38 14.60 -10.14
C TYR A 414 -12.21 15.30 -9.45
N PHE A 415 -12.38 15.72 -8.20
CA PHE A 415 -11.30 16.25 -7.39
C PHE A 415 -10.15 15.25 -7.22
N CYS A 416 -10.45 13.99 -6.87
CA CYS A 416 -9.42 12.95 -6.75
C CYS A 416 -8.71 12.69 -8.09
N ILE A 417 -9.44 12.56 -9.20
CA ILE A 417 -8.85 12.35 -10.53
C ILE A 417 -7.95 13.54 -10.92
N ALA A 418 -8.39 14.78 -10.68
CA ALA A 418 -7.60 15.96 -10.96
C ALA A 418 -6.32 16.01 -10.11
N PHE A 419 -6.41 15.68 -8.82
CA PHE A 419 -5.25 15.58 -7.94
C PHE A 419 -4.27 14.49 -8.40
N LEU A 420 -4.76 13.30 -8.73
CA LEU A 420 -3.89 12.20 -9.23
C LEU A 420 -3.26 12.55 -10.59
N GLY A 421 -3.99 13.27 -11.45
CA GLY A 421 -3.45 13.83 -12.68
C GLY A 421 -2.34 14.87 -12.43
N LEU A 422 -2.52 15.75 -11.45
CA LEU A 422 -1.47 16.67 -11.00
C LEU A 422 -0.24 15.89 -10.52
N ILE A 423 -0.39 14.86 -9.69
CA ILE A 423 0.74 14.04 -9.24
C ILE A 423 1.47 13.41 -10.42
N LEU A 424 0.74 12.88 -11.41
CA LEU A 424 1.36 12.29 -12.61
C LEU A 424 2.17 13.34 -13.40
N VAL A 425 1.67 14.57 -13.52
CA VAL A 425 2.42 15.69 -14.13
C VAL A 425 3.67 16.02 -13.32
N LEU A 426 3.57 16.07 -11.99
CA LEU A 426 4.73 16.32 -11.13
C LEU A 426 5.78 15.22 -11.27
N MET A 427 5.38 13.95 -11.36
CA MET A 427 6.29 12.85 -11.62
C MET A 427 7.06 13.03 -12.93
N CYS A 428 6.45 13.59 -13.99
CA CYS A 428 7.15 13.92 -15.24
C CYS A 428 8.23 14.99 -15.05
N THR A 429 8.11 15.86 -14.05
CA THR A 429 9.09 16.92 -13.76
C THR A 429 10.24 16.44 -12.88
N ILE A 430 10.00 15.47 -11.99
CA ILE A 430 11.01 14.94 -11.06
C ILE A 430 11.89 13.90 -11.78
N ASP A 431 13.20 14.15 -11.90
CA ASP A 431 14.12 13.29 -12.67
C ASP A 431 14.06 11.82 -12.24
N GLY A 432 14.02 11.54 -10.93
CA GLY A 432 13.93 10.17 -10.39
C GLY A 432 12.59 9.46 -10.62
N MET A 433 11.53 10.18 -10.99
CA MET A 433 10.18 9.62 -11.21
C MET A 433 9.72 9.72 -12.68
N ARG A 434 10.39 10.54 -13.50
CA ARG A 434 10.01 10.85 -14.88
C ARG A 434 9.90 9.60 -15.74
N LEU A 435 10.87 8.69 -15.64
CA LEU A 435 10.86 7.43 -16.37
C LEU A 435 9.60 6.61 -16.03
N SER A 436 9.28 6.47 -14.76
CA SER A 436 8.11 5.72 -14.28
C SER A 436 6.79 6.31 -14.76
N ALA A 437 6.69 7.64 -14.85
CA ALA A 437 5.51 8.31 -15.40
C ALA A 437 5.35 8.07 -16.91
N ILE A 438 6.44 8.16 -17.68
CA ILE A 438 6.43 7.93 -19.14
C ILE A 438 6.14 6.46 -19.48
N LEU A 439 6.56 5.52 -18.62
CA LEU A 439 6.26 4.10 -18.80
C LEU A 439 4.77 3.77 -18.61
N LEU A 440 3.98 4.64 -17.95
CA LEU A 440 2.58 4.35 -17.65
C LEU A 440 1.70 4.27 -18.92
N PRO A 441 1.74 5.22 -19.88
CA PRO A 441 1.07 5.06 -21.18
C PRO A 441 1.53 3.82 -21.96
N VAL A 442 2.83 3.50 -21.92
CA VAL A 442 3.40 2.32 -22.58
C VAL A 442 2.81 1.05 -21.96
N TRP A 443 2.70 1.00 -20.64
CA TRP A 443 2.09 -0.09 -19.89
C TRP A 443 0.60 -0.27 -20.22
N ILE A 444 -0.17 0.83 -20.29
CA ILE A 444 -1.58 0.79 -20.68
C ILE A 444 -1.73 0.26 -22.11
N LEU A 445 -0.89 0.73 -23.04
CA LEU A 445 -0.88 0.27 -24.43
C LEU A 445 -0.51 -1.22 -24.52
N PHE A 446 0.51 -1.66 -23.78
CA PHE A 446 0.89 -3.06 -23.68
C PHE A 446 -0.27 -3.93 -23.20
N LEU A 447 -0.95 -3.53 -22.12
CA LEU A 447 -2.11 -4.27 -21.60
C LEU A 447 -3.28 -4.26 -22.58
N PHE A 448 -3.48 -3.18 -23.34
CA PHE A 448 -4.49 -3.12 -24.39
C PHE A 448 -4.21 -4.10 -25.53
N VAL A 449 -2.96 -4.16 -26.01
CA VAL A 449 -2.54 -5.13 -27.03
C VAL A 449 -2.69 -6.55 -26.49
N ALA A 450 -2.22 -6.82 -25.27
CA ALA A 450 -2.34 -8.13 -24.62
C ALA A 450 -3.81 -8.57 -24.51
N PHE A 451 -4.70 -7.67 -24.08
CA PHE A 451 -6.14 -7.91 -23.98
C PHE A 451 -6.74 -8.29 -25.33
N LYS A 452 -6.38 -7.59 -26.41
CA LYS A 452 -6.84 -7.89 -27.77
C LYS A 452 -6.33 -9.23 -28.28
N THR A 453 -5.09 -9.61 -27.98
CA THR A 453 -4.51 -10.89 -28.40
C THR A 453 -5.06 -12.09 -27.63
N LEU A 454 -5.31 -11.92 -26.32
CA LEU A 454 -5.83 -12.98 -25.43
C LEU A 454 -7.31 -13.29 -25.67
N ARG A 455 -8.09 -12.30 -26.13
CA ARG A 455 -9.53 -12.44 -26.42
C ARG A 455 -9.85 -12.55 -27.91
N ARG A 456 -8.98 -13.17 -28.72
CA ARG A 456 -9.35 -13.45 -30.13
C ARG A 456 -10.73 -14.13 -30.15
N PRO A 457 -11.69 -13.62 -30.95
CA PRO A 457 -12.96 -14.29 -31.12
C PRO A 457 -12.67 -15.69 -31.66
N ALA A 458 -13.25 -16.72 -31.02
CA ALA A 458 -13.39 -18.01 -31.66
C ALA A 458 -14.35 -17.87 -32.84
#